data_AF-A0A252BNK7-F1
#
_entry.id   AF-A0A252BNK7-F1
#
_cell.length_a   1.000
_cell.length_b   1.000
_cell.length_c   1.000
_cell.angle_alpha   90.00
_cell.angle_beta   90.00
_cell.angle_gamma   90.00
#
_symmetry.space_group_name_H-M   'P 1'
#
loop_
_entity.id
_entity.type
_entity.pdbx_description
1 polymer ?
#
loop_
_entity_poly.entity_id
_entity_poly.type
_entity_poly.pdbx_seq_one_letter_code
_entity_poly.pdbx_strand_id
1 'polypeptide(L)' 'MQVSKWGNSLAVRIPAHIVRQLGLQEGDNVEAVFSRLKSHEEALQSLKTIGRKLPKDFRFERPQD' A
#
# COMPACT_ATOMS: atom_id res chain seq x y z
N MET A 1 -2.35 -0.83 7.98
CA MET A 1 -3.07 0.31 8.58
C MET A 1 -4.51 -0.11 8.80
N GLN A 2 -5.09 0.21 9.95
CA GLN A 2 -6.45 -0.20 10.30
C GLN A 2 -7.42 0.92 9.95
N VAL A 3 -8.53 0.56 9.32
CA VAL A 3 -9.66 1.46 9.06
C VAL A 3 -10.72 1.22 10.13
N SER A 4 -11.26 2.27 10.72
CA SER A 4 -12.32 2.22 11.73
C SER A 4 -13.39 3.28 11.46
N LYS A 5 -14.55 3.15 12.09
CA LYS A 5 -15.61 4.16 12.03
C LYS A 5 -15.34 5.27 13.04
N TRP A 6 -15.51 6.54 12.63
CA TRP A 6 -15.49 7.71 13.50
C TRP A 6 -16.67 8.62 13.15
N GLY A 7 -17.71 8.60 14.00
CA GLY A 7 -18.97 9.27 13.69
C GLY A 7 -19.59 8.75 12.39
N ASN A 8 -19.85 9.67 11.45
CA ASN A 8 -20.35 9.35 10.09
C ASN A 8 -19.23 9.14 9.06
N SER A 9 -17.97 9.16 9.50
CA SER A 9 -16.79 9.05 8.64
C SER A 9 -16.00 7.77 8.92
N LEU A 10 -15.08 7.45 8.01
CA LEU A 10 -14.04 6.44 8.25
C LEU A 10 -12.74 7.13 8.65
N ALA A 11 -12.04 6.53 9.61
CA ALA A 11 -10.75 6.96 10.08
C ALA A 11 -9.68 5.93 9.73
N VAL A 12 -8.49 6.42 9.41
CA VAL A 12 -7.31 5.61 9.15
C VAL A 12 -6.27 5.92 10.22
N ARG A 13 -5.79 4.90 10.93
CA ARG A 13 -4.76 5.11 11.97
C ARG A 13 -3.41 5.48 11.33
N ILE A 14 -2.91 6.66 11.67
CA ILE A 14 -1.54 7.10 11.36
C ILE A 14 -0.60 6.60 12.48
N PRO A 15 0.46 5.83 12.18
CA PRO A 15 1.44 5.40 13.17
C PRO A 15 2.14 6.57 13.88
N ALA A 16 2.43 6.40 15.18
CA ALA A 16 3.00 7.47 16.00
C ALA A 16 4.36 7.99 15.51
N HIS A 17 5.18 7.16 14.86
CA HIS A 17 6.45 7.62 14.32
C HIS A 17 6.26 8.60 13.15
N ILE A 18 5.24 8.39 12.30
CA ILE A 18 4.90 9.29 11.20
C ILE A 18 4.38 10.61 11.76
N VAL A 19 3.48 10.56 12.74
CA VAL A 19 2.94 11.76 13.42
C VAL A 19 4.09 12.62 13.95
N ARG A 20 5.07 12.01 14.63
CA ARG A 20 6.24 12.73 15.16
C ARG A 20 7.16 13.28 14.07
N GLN A 21 7.43 12.49 13.03
CA GLN A 21 8.32 12.90 11.93
C GLN A 21 7.75 14.07 11.13
N LEU A 22 6.43 14.07 10.92
CA LEU A 22 5.74 15.11 10.16
C LEU A 22 5.22 16.26 11.05
N GLY A 23 5.38 16.16 12.38
CA GLY A 23 4.90 17.17 13.31
C GLY A 23 3.39 17.35 13.31
N LEU A 24 2.63 16.29 12.97
CA LEU A 24 1.17 16.37 12.87
C LEU A 24 0.52 16.55 14.25
N GLN A 25 -0.49 17.39 14.29
CA GLN A 25 -1.27 17.70 15.48
C GLN A 25 -2.78 17.72 15.16
N GLU A 26 -3.60 17.75 16.21
CA GLU A 26 -5.05 17.87 16.05
C GLU A 26 -5.41 19.20 15.36
N GLY A 27 -6.29 19.13 14.36
CA GLY A 27 -6.72 20.28 13.57
C GLY A 27 -5.92 20.53 12.29
N ASP A 28 -4.83 19.79 12.07
CA ASP A 28 -4.07 19.90 10.82
C ASP A 28 -4.87 19.38 9.62
N ASN A 29 -4.74 20.10 8.49
CA ASN A 29 -5.22 19.63 7.20
C ASN A 29 -4.10 18.91 6.47
N VAL A 30 -4.40 17.71 5.97
CA VAL A 30 -3.44 16.89 5.22
C VAL A 30 -4.07 16.40 3.93
N GLU A 31 -3.26 16.32 2.89
CA GLU A 31 -3.62 15.59 1.67
C GLU A 31 -3.06 14.17 1.76
N ALA A 32 -3.85 13.19 1.34
CA ALA A 32 -3.45 11.79 1.36
C ALA A 32 -3.85 11.10 0.07
N VAL A 33 -2.92 10.34 -0.51
CA VAL A 33 -3.17 9.47 -1.66
C VAL A 33 -3.20 8.03 -1.16
N PHE A 34 -4.33 7.34 -1.40
CA PHE A 34 -4.50 5.94 -1.04
C PHE A 34 -4.56 5.07 -2.29
N SER A 35 -3.80 3.98 -2.29
CA SER A 35 -3.93 2.90 -3.27
C SER A 35 -4.35 1.62 -2.58
N ARG A 36 -5.40 0.97 -3.07
CA ARG A 36 -5.76 -0.37 -2.60
C ARG A 36 -4.70 -1.36 -3.09
N LEU A 37 -4.08 -2.08 -2.15
CA LEU A 37 -3.21 -3.20 -2.50
C LEU A 37 -4.09 -4.33 -3.06
N LYS A 38 -3.70 -4.88 -4.21
CA LYS A 38 -4.30 -6.09 -4.75
C LYS A 38 -4.03 -7.23 -3.78
N SER A 39 -5.03 -8.09 -3.58
CA SER A 39 -4.78 -9.40 -2.98
C SER A 39 -3.75 -10.17 -3.82
N HIS A 40 -3.12 -11.19 -3.24
CA HIS A 40 -2.22 -12.06 -3.99
C HIS A 40 -2.90 -12.62 -5.25
N GLU A 41 -4.16 -13.05 -5.12
CA GLU A 41 -4.94 -13.59 -6.22
C GLU A 41 -5.25 -12.54 -7.29
N GLU A 42 -5.66 -11.34 -6.89
CA GLU A 42 -5.92 -10.23 -7.81
C GLU A 42 -4.64 -9.80 -8.55
N ALA A 43 -3.50 -9.82 -7.87
CA ALA A 43 -2.20 -9.53 -8.46
C ALA A 43 -1.84 -10.59 -9.52
N LEU A 44 -2.00 -11.89 -9.20
CA LEU A 44 -1.75 -12.98 -10.15
C LEU A 44 -2.69 -12.93 -11.36
N GLN A 45 -3.98 -12.67 -11.15
CA GLN A 45 -4.93 -12.50 -12.25
C GLN A 45 -4.54 -11.34 -13.16
N SER A 46 -4.16 -10.21 -12.57
CA SER A 46 -3.67 -9.05 -13.32
C SER A 46 -2.43 -9.40 -14.16
N LEU A 47 -1.48 -10.17 -13.63
CA LEU A 47 -0.29 -10.60 -14.37
C LEU A 47 -0.64 -11.52 -15.54
N LYS A 48 -1.60 -12.44 -15.35
CA LYS A 48 -2.12 -13.31 -16.42
C LYS A 48 -2.76 -12.50 -17.54
N THR A 49 -3.60 -11.50 -17.21
CA THR A 49 -4.24 -10.63 -18.21
C THR A 49 -3.24 -9.80 -19.00
N ILE A 50 -2.18 -9.30 -18.35
CA ILE A 50 -1.12 -8.54 -19.04
C ILE A 50 -0.39 -9.43 -20.06
N GLY A 51 -0.32 -10.75 -19.82
CA GLY A 51 0.15 -11.73 -20.80
C GLY A 51 1.61 -11.55 -21.25
N ARG A 52 2.39 -10.70 -20.55
CA ARG A 52 3.78 -10.44 -20.88
C ARG A 52 4.61 -11.68 -20.56
N LYS A 53 5.25 -12.22 -21.59
CA LYS A 53 6.28 -13.24 -21.43
C LYS A 53 7.55 -12.55 -20.92
N LEU A 54 8.21 -13.19 -19.96
CA LEU A 54 9.55 -12.79 -19.56
C LEU A 54 10.51 -12.97 -20.75
N PRO A 55 11.56 -12.14 -20.86
CA PRO A 55 12.64 -12.37 -21.82
C PRO A 55 13.20 -13.79 -21.72
N LYS A 56 13.70 -14.34 -22.83
CA LYS A 56 14.20 -15.72 -22.88
C LYS A 56 15.37 -15.98 -21.93
N ASP A 57 16.14 -14.95 -21.65
CA ASP A 57 17.34 -14.91 -20.82
C ASP A 57 17.08 -14.42 -19.39
N PHE A 58 15.82 -14.15 -19.03
CA PHE A 58 15.48 -13.68 -17.69
C PHE A 58 15.81 -14.76 -16.64
N ARG A 59 16.61 -14.38 -15.63
CA ARG A 59 16.92 -15.18 -14.46
C ARG A 59 16.61 -14.39 -13.19
N PHE A 60 15.88 -15.01 -12.27
CA PHE A 60 15.62 -14.45 -10.96
C PHE A 60 16.55 -15.10 -9.94
N GLU A 61 17.49 -14.34 -9.40
CA GLU A 61 18.38 -14.76 -8.33
C GLU A 61 17.84 -14.22 -7.01
N ARG A 62 17.49 -15.12 -6.08
CA ARG A 62 17.07 -14.73 -4.74
C ARG A 62 18.33 -14.52 -3.88
N PRO A 63 18.56 -13.32 -3.32
CA PRO A 63 19.63 -13.13 -2.34
C PRO A 63 19.42 -14.07 -1.14
N GLN A 64 20.49 -14.72 -0.69
CA GLN A 64 20.49 -15.47 0.56
C GLN A 64 21.01 -14.55 1.66
N ASP A 65 20.09 -14.08 2.51
CA ASP A 65 20.37 -13.58 3.86
C ASP A 65 19.53 -14.40 4.85
#